data_AF-A0A819NI89-F1
#
_entry.id   AF-A0A819NI89-F1
#
_cell.length_a   1.000
_cell.length_b   1.000
_cell.length_c   1.000
_cell.angle_alpha   90.00
_cell.angle_beta   90.00
_cell.angle_gamma   90.00
#
_symmetry.space_group_name_H-M   'P 1'
#
loop_
_entity.id
_entity.type
_entity.pdbx_description
1 polymer ?
#
loop_
_entity_poly.entity_id
_entity_poly.type
_entity_poly.pdbx_seq_one_letter_code
_entity_poly.pdbx_strand_id
1 'polypeptide(L)'
;MANQSKKVTTLFDRSDQVSSPISRFVFSFLRVIDPYLQYLLLFKGYGHQILSKAGIVTVPVGPKGTVLVAMTAACAVKQIINIIYIMEVRMPYSGVILISIYDTIFNSLASLSSLIHSSSNQLGGLQYVGIYMFIIGIFTELISELQRKKFKDNSVNQSKLYTAGLFSLARHINYGGYTL
;
A
#
# COMPACT_ATOMS: atom_id res chain seq x y z
N MET A 1 46.64 -5.78 3.14
CA MET A 1 45.72 -5.70 1.98
C MET A 1 44.32 -5.49 2.52
N ALA A 2 43.76 -4.30 2.30
CA ALA A 2 42.44 -3.93 2.81
C ALA A 2 41.35 -4.72 2.06
N ASN A 3 40.54 -5.46 2.79
CA ASN A 3 39.40 -6.20 2.28
C ASN A 3 38.29 -5.19 1.97
N GLN A 4 38.24 -4.69 0.72
CA GLN A 4 37.13 -3.86 0.25
C GLN A 4 35.89 -4.74 0.14
N SER A 5 35.11 -4.81 1.22
CA SER A 5 33.79 -5.44 1.16
C SER A 5 32.98 -4.74 0.07
N LYS A 6 32.58 -5.48 -0.98
CA LYS A 6 31.62 -5.01 -1.99
C LYS A 6 30.46 -4.33 -1.27
N LYS A 7 30.35 -3.01 -1.40
CA LYS A 7 29.23 -2.24 -0.86
C LYS A 7 27.99 -2.73 -1.60
N VAL A 8 27.18 -3.56 -0.95
CA VAL A 8 25.92 -4.03 -1.53
C VAL A 8 25.07 -2.80 -1.78
N THR A 9 24.84 -2.45 -3.05
CA THR A 9 24.00 -1.33 -3.45
C THR A 9 22.56 -1.71 -3.13
N THR A 10 22.13 -1.41 -1.90
CA THR A 10 20.73 -1.60 -1.50
C THR A 10 19.88 -0.51 -2.15
N LEU A 11 18.64 -0.84 -2.52
CA LEU A 11 17.71 0.13 -3.12
C LEU A 11 17.48 1.33 -2.20
N PHE A 12 17.43 1.10 -0.88
CA PHE A 12 17.21 2.14 0.13
C PHE A 12 18.47 2.33 0.99
N ASP A 13 19.10 3.50 0.86
CA ASP A 13 20.19 3.89 1.76
C ASP A 13 19.63 4.41 3.08
N ARG A 14 19.66 3.58 4.12
CA ARG A 14 19.15 3.94 5.47
C ARG A 14 19.97 5.03 6.16
N SER A 15 21.15 5.36 5.66
CA SER A 15 21.98 6.45 6.18
C SER A 15 21.61 7.82 5.58
N ASP A 16 20.97 7.83 4.41
CA ASP A 16 20.49 9.05 3.76
C ASP A 16 19.12 9.45 4.33
N GLN A 17 19.12 10.36 5.30
CA GLN A 17 17.91 10.93 5.89
C GLN A 17 17.47 12.23 5.21
N VAL A 18 18.10 12.60 4.08
CA VAL A 18 17.75 13.83 3.38
C VAL A 18 16.40 13.65 2.68
N SER A 19 15.44 14.51 3.01
CA SER A 19 14.14 14.48 2.34
C SER A 19 14.29 14.78 0.85
N SER A 20 13.59 14.02 0.00
CA SER A 20 13.44 14.31 -1.44
C SER A 20 12.00 14.76 -1.71
N PRO A 21 11.73 16.08 -1.77
CA PRO A 21 10.38 16.61 -2.03
C PRO A 21 9.81 16.10 -3.36
N ILE A 22 10.66 15.98 -4.38
CA ILE A 22 10.27 15.47 -5.71
C ILE A 22 9.82 14.01 -5.62
N SER A 23 10.59 13.15 -4.93
CA SER A 23 10.21 11.74 -4.74
C SER A 23 8.87 11.61 -4.03
N ARG A 24 8.65 12.41 -2.97
CA ARG A 24 7.38 12.44 -2.22
C ARG A 24 6.21 12.88 -3.08
N PHE A 25 6.40 13.92 -3.88
CA PHE A 25 5.39 14.42 -4.81
C PHE A 25 5.04 13.38 -5.86
N VAL A 26 6.04 12.81 -6.55
CA VAL A 26 5.83 11.80 -7.60
C VAL A 26 5.11 10.58 -7.04
N PHE A 27 5.53 10.06 -5.89
CA PHE A 27 4.85 8.92 -5.26
C PHE A 27 3.40 9.26 -4.91
N SER A 28 3.17 10.41 -4.26
CA SER A 28 1.82 10.80 -3.85
C SER A 28 0.89 10.99 -5.05
N PHE A 29 1.40 11.60 -6.12
CA PHE A 29 0.67 11.77 -7.37
C PHE A 29 0.29 10.42 -8.00
N LEU A 30 1.25 9.49 -8.11
CA LEU A 30 0.98 8.14 -8.61
C LEU A 30 -0.03 7.38 -7.74
N ARG A 31 0.04 7.54 -6.42
CA ARG A 31 -0.92 6.91 -5.48
C ARG A 31 -2.32 7.52 -5.57
N VAL A 32 -2.46 8.81 -5.86
CA VAL A 32 -3.77 9.46 -6.08
C VAL A 32 -4.41 9.00 -7.39
N ILE A 33 -3.62 8.75 -8.43
CA ILE A 33 -4.12 8.28 -9.74
C ILE A 33 -4.67 6.85 -9.64
N ASP A 34 -4.05 5.99 -8.84
CA ASP A 34 -4.38 4.56 -8.83
C ASP A 34 -5.86 4.24 -8.53
N PRO A 35 -6.50 4.77 -7.46
CA PRO A 35 -7.94 4.55 -7.23
C PRO A 35 -8.82 4.97 -8.42
N TYR A 36 -8.45 6.05 -9.12
CA TYR A 36 -9.15 6.48 -10.32
C TYR A 36 -8.97 5.48 -11.48
N LEU A 37 -7.77 4.92 -11.66
CA LEU A 37 -7.55 3.83 -12.63
C LEU A 37 -8.41 2.61 -12.29
N GLN A 38 -8.49 2.23 -11.01
CA GLN A 38 -9.33 1.11 -10.58
C GLN A 38 -10.82 1.37 -10.85
N TYR A 39 -11.29 2.60 -10.64
CA TYR A 39 -12.64 3.01 -11.00
C TYR A 39 -12.91 2.88 -12.51
N LEU A 40 -11.96 3.28 -13.36
CA LEU A 40 -12.08 3.12 -14.81
C LEU A 40 -12.20 1.64 -15.21
N LEU A 41 -11.37 0.78 -14.63
CA LEU A 41 -11.41 -0.66 -14.89
C LEU A 41 -12.77 -1.28 -14.52
N LEU A 42 -13.30 -0.94 -13.34
CA LEU A 42 -14.49 -1.57 -12.77
C LEU A 42 -15.81 -1.02 -13.30
N PHE A 43 -15.89 0.29 -13.56
CA PHE A 43 -17.17 0.97 -13.81
C PHE A 43 -17.28 1.65 -15.17
N LYS A 44 -16.18 1.93 -15.86
CA LYS A 44 -16.18 2.60 -17.18
C LYS A 44 -15.95 1.65 -18.35
N GLY A 45 -15.94 0.34 -18.10
CA GLY A 45 -15.86 -0.68 -19.14
C GLY A 45 -14.44 -0.97 -19.65
N TYR A 46 -13.40 -0.31 -19.13
CA TYR A 46 -12.01 -0.61 -19.51
C TYR A 46 -11.61 -2.03 -19.13
N GLY A 47 -12.00 -2.51 -17.94
CA GLY A 47 -11.74 -3.88 -17.53
C GLY A 47 -12.46 -4.89 -18.43
N HIS A 48 -13.70 -4.59 -18.82
CA HIS A 48 -14.43 -5.39 -19.81
C HIS A 48 -13.70 -5.46 -21.15
N GLN A 49 -13.21 -4.34 -21.69
CA GLN A 49 -12.46 -4.33 -22.95
C GLN A 49 -11.17 -5.14 -22.89
N ILE A 50 -10.47 -5.14 -21.75
CA ILE A 50 -9.25 -5.93 -21.57
C ILE A 50 -9.59 -7.43 -21.54
N LEU A 51 -10.60 -7.81 -20.78
CA LEU A 51 -10.99 -9.21 -20.59
C LEU A 51 -11.68 -9.81 -21.83
N SER A 52 -12.49 -9.03 -22.55
CA SER A 52 -13.16 -9.50 -23.76
C SER A 52 -12.19 -9.78 -24.91
N LYS A 53 -11.06 -9.05 -24.99
CA LYS A 53 -9.95 -9.39 -25.91
C LYS A 53 -9.34 -10.76 -25.64
N ALA A 54 -9.42 -11.24 -24.39
CA ALA A 54 -9.00 -12.58 -24.00
C ALA A 54 -10.14 -13.62 -24.09
N GLY A 55 -11.31 -13.25 -24.63
CA GLY A 55 -12.49 -14.12 -24.70
C GLY A 55 -13.18 -14.34 -23.35
N ILE A 56 -12.86 -13.55 -22.33
CA ILE A 56 -13.41 -13.68 -20.98
C ILE A 56 -14.69 -12.86 -20.87
N VAL A 57 -15.78 -13.52 -20.50
CA VAL A 57 -17.06 -12.86 -20.20
C VAL A 57 -16.96 -12.18 -18.84
N THR A 58 -17.42 -10.94 -18.76
CA THR A 58 -17.41 -10.17 -17.52
C THR A 58 -18.82 -9.92 -16.99
N VAL A 59 -18.92 -9.81 -15.67
CA VAL A 59 -20.14 -9.47 -14.94
C VAL A 59 -19.99 -8.12 -14.24
N PRO A 60 -21.06 -7.29 -14.17
CA PRO A 60 -21.03 -6.05 -13.41
C PRO A 60 -20.75 -6.28 -11.92
N VAL A 61 -19.86 -5.49 -11.32
CA VAL A 61 -19.35 -5.73 -9.95
C VAL A 61 -20.20 -5.14 -8.82
N GLY A 62 -21.13 -4.22 -9.12
CA GLY A 62 -22.01 -3.60 -8.13
C GLY A 62 -21.26 -3.05 -6.88
N PRO A 63 -21.84 -3.20 -5.67
CA PRO A 63 -21.21 -2.84 -4.40
C PRO A 63 -19.80 -3.38 -4.16
N LYS A 64 -19.47 -4.60 -4.64
CA LYS A 64 -18.13 -5.20 -4.45
C LYS A 64 -17.04 -4.34 -5.09
N GLY A 65 -17.30 -3.85 -6.31
CA GLY A 65 -16.38 -2.96 -7.00
C GLY A 65 -16.18 -1.62 -6.26
N THR A 66 -17.24 -1.11 -5.62
CA THR A 66 -17.17 0.15 -4.87
C THR A 66 -16.27 -0.02 -3.65
N VAL A 67 -16.41 -1.15 -2.94
CA VAL A 67 -15.55 -1.50 -1.81
C VAL A 67 -14.09 -1.62 -2.24
N LEU A 68 -13.80 -2.29 -3.37
CA LEU A 68 -12.43 -2.39 -3.86
C LEU A 68 -11.81 -1.02 -4.16
N VAL A 69 -12.52 -0.12 -4.84
CA VAL A 69 -12.03 1.26 -5.08
C VAL A 69 -11.83 2.02 -3.76
N ALA A 70 -12.72 1.84 -2.78
CA ALA A 70 -12.56 2.46 -1.46
C ALA A 70 -11.33 1.93 -0.71
N MET A 71 -11.06 0.62 -0.79
CA MET A 71 -9.88 0.00 -0.19
C MET A 71 -8.59 0.52 -0.84
N THR A 72 -8.55 0.63 -2.17
CA THR A 72 -7.36 1.17 -2.86
C THR A 72 -7.12 2.64 -2.53
N ALA A 73 -8.20 3.43 -2.39
CA ALA A 73 -8.11 4.80 -1.92
C ALA A 73 -7.59 4.90 -0.47
N ALA A 74 -8.08 4.03 0.44
CA ALA A 74 -7.59 3.98 1.81
C ALA A 74 -6.10 3.61 1.87
N CYS A 75 -5.66 2.62 1.09
CA CYS A 75 -4.26 2.26 0.95
C CYS A 75 -3.41 3.43 0.42
N ALA A 76 -3.90 4.13 -0.61
CA ALA A 76 -3.22 5.29 -1.16
C ALA A 76 -3.04 6.40 -0.10
N VAL A 77 -4.10 6.74 0.64
CA VAL A 77 -4.03 7.72 1.73
C VAL A 77 -3.00 7.31 2.78
N LYS A 78 -3.05 6.06 3.26
CA LYS A 78 -2.09 5.53 4.25
C LYS A 78 -0.64 5.59 3.75
N GLN A 79 -0.40 5.22 2.50
CA GLN A 79 0.95 5.28 1.91
C GLN A 79 1.45 6.73 1.69
N ILE A 80 0.54 7.66 1.35
CA ILE A 80 0.86 9.09 1.27
C ILE A 80 1.25 9.64 2.64
N ILE A 81 0.48 9.29 3.69
CA ILE A 81 0.85 9.62 5.08
C ILE A 81 2.23 9.04 5.41
N ASN A 82 2.48 7.78 5.03
CA ASN A 82 3.77 7.14 5.29
C ASN A 82 4.94 7.91 4.65
N ILE A 83 4.85 8.26 3.36
CA ILE A 83 5.98 8.90 2.66
C ILE A 83 6.19 10.36 3.07
N ILE A 84 5.11 11.08 3.39
CA ILE A 84 5.17 12.51 3.74
C ILE A 84 5.58 12.70 5.20
N TYR A 85 4.98 11.93 6.11
CA TYR A 85 5.09 12.15 7.54
C TYR A 85 5.95 11.12 8.27
N ILE A 86 5.79 9.83 7.98
CA ILE A 86 6.45 8.76 8.76
C ILE A 86 7.88 8.51 8.30
N MET A 87 8.13 8.62 6.99
CA MET A 87 9.41 8.28 6.39
C MET A 87 10.51 9.30 6.68
N GLU A 88 11.55 8.82 7.36
CA GLU A 88 12.78 9.56 7.68
C GLU A 88 13.90 9.33 6.66
N VAL A 89 13.84 8.24 5.89
CA VAL A 89 14.87 7.87 4.90
C VAL A 89 14.54 8.50 3.54
N ARG A 90 15.54 8.80 2.73
CA ARG A 90 15.32 9.25 1.35
C ARG A 90 14.76 8.11 0.49
N MET A 91 13.63 8.37 -0.18
CA MET A 91 13.16 7.47 -1.22
C MET A 91 13.89 7.73 -2.55
N PRO A 92 14.58 6.72 -3.11
CA PRO A 92 15.10 6.81 -4.47
C PRO A 92 13.95 6.87 -5.47
N TYR A 93 14.17 7.53 -6.61
CA TYR A 93 13.17 7.64 -7.67
C TYR A 93 12.74 6.27 -8.21
N SER A 94 13.68 5.35 -8.39
CA SER A 94 13.40 3.97 -8.82
C SER A 94 12.49 3.22 -7.83
N GLY A 95 12.69 3.40 -6.52
CA GLY A 95 11.85 2.77 -5.50
C GLY A 95 10.43 3.30 -5.49
N VAL A 96 10.26 4.62 -5.63
CA VAL A 96 8.94 5.28 -5.74
C VAL A 96 8.15 4.74 -6.93
N ILE A 97 8.79 4.65 -8.10
CA ILE A 97 8.16 4.16 -9.32
C ILE A 97 7.82 2.67 -9.18
N LEU A 98 8.77 1.86 -8.71
CA LEU A 98 8.60 0.41 -8.59
C LEU A 98 7.45 0.05 -7.64
N ILE A 99 7.38 0.69 -6.47
CA ILE A 99 6.30 0.45 -5.49
C ILE A 99 4.96 0.87 -6.08
N SER A 100 4.89 2.03 -6.73
CA SER A 100 3.63 2.52 -7.33
C SER A 100 3.13 1.61 -8.43
N ILE A 101 4.03 1.09 -9.28
CA ILE A 101 3.69 0.11 -10.32
C ILE A 101 3.22 -1.20 -9.69
N TYR A 102 3.93 -1.70 -8.68
CA TYR A 102 3.56 -2.90 -7.95
C TYR A 102 2.11 -2.80 -7.42
N ASP A 103 1.81 -1.73 -6.68
CA ASP A 103 0.46 -1.51 -6.12
C ASP A 103 -0.60 -1.43 -7.24
N THR A 104 -0.32 -0.71 -8.31
CA THR A 104 -1.25 -0.56 -9.44
C THR A 104 -1.54 -1.90 -10.11
N ILE A 105 -0.51 -2.76 -10.29
CA ILE A 105 -0.67 -4.09 -10.90
C ILE A 105 -1.54 -4.97 -10.01
N PHE A 106 -1.25 -5.07 -8.71
CA PHE A 106 -2.02 -5.95 -7.81
C PHE A 106 -3.45 -5.47 -7.58
N ASN A 107 -3.65 -4.15 -7.50
CA ASN A 107 -4.99 -3.57 -7.46
C ASN A 107 -5.77 -3.84 -8.76
N SER A 108 -5.11 -3.71 -9.91
CA SER A 108 -5.73 -4.03 -11.21
C SER A 108 -6.07 -5.51 -11.33
N LEU A 109 -5.21 -6.41 -10.86
CA LEU A 109 -5.49 -7.83 -10.81
C LEU A 109 -6.73 -8.12 -9.96
N ALA A 110 -6.83 -7.56 -8.75
CA ALA A 110 -8.00 -7.70 -7.89
C ALA A 110 -9.29 -7.16 -8.56
N SER A 111 -9.20 -5.98 -9.17
CA SER A 111 -10.29 -5.36 -9.93
C SER A 111 -10.76 -6.24 -11.09
N LEU A 112 -9.83 -6.71 -11.92
CA LEU A 112 -10.14 -7.58 -13.06
C LEU A 112 -10.71 -8.93 -12.61
N SER A 113 -10.15 -9.55 -11.58
CA SER A 113 -10.68 -10.80 -11.03
C SER A 113 -12.13 -10.66 -10.55
N SER A 114 -12.48 -9.51 -9.97
CA SER A 114 -13.85 -9.25 -9.52
C SER A 114 -14.87 -9.17 -10.67
N LEU A 115 -14.42 -8.84 -11.89
CA LEU A 115 -15.26 -8.81 -13.09
C LEU A 115 -15.52 -10.20 -13.68
N ILE A 116 -14.71 -11.21 -13.37
CA ILE A 116 -14.80 -12.55 -13.99
C ILE A 116 -15.80 -13.43 -13.25
N HIS A 117 -15.80 -13.40 -11.92
CA HIS A 117 -16.57 -14.32 -11.09
C HIS A 117 -17.56 -13.57 -10.20
N SER A 118 -18.84 -13.57 -10.56
CA SER A 118 -19.91 -13.01 -9.72
C SER A 118 -21.01 -14.04 -9.50
N SER A 119 -20.98 -14.70 -8.35
CA SER A 119 -22.09 -15.50 -7.82
C SER A 119 -23.24 -14.60 -7.30
N SER A 120 -22.97 -13.33 -7.00
CA SER A 120 -23.97 -12.30 -6.69
C SER A 120 -23.35 -10.89 -6.76
N ASN A 121 -24.15 -9.88 -7.10
CA ASN A 121 -23.68 -8.49 -7.08
C ASN A 121 -23.74 -7.85 -5.68
N GLN A 122 -24.22 -8.57 -4.67
CA GLN A 122 -24.31 -8.09 -3.29
C GLN A 122 -23.10 -8.53 -2.46
N LEU A 123 -22.82 -7.80 -1.38
CA LEU A 123 -21.81 -8.21 -0.39
C LEU A 123 -22.36 -9.41 0.39
N GLY A 124 -21.67 -10.56 0.29
CA GLY A 124 -21.93 -11.73 1.12
C GLY A 124 -21.11 -11.71 2.41
N GLY A 125 -21.35 -12.70 3.28
CA GLY A 125 -20.68 -12.79 4.58
C GLY A 125 -19.16 -12.77 4.50
N LEU A 126 -18.56 -13.52 3.55
CA LEU A 126 -17.11 -13.53 3.36
C LEU A 126 -16.55 -12.16 2.94
N GLN A 127 -17.29 -11.38 2.15
CA GLN A 127 -16.85 -10.02 1.78
C GLN A 127 -16.80 -9.11 3.02
N TYR A 128 -17.78 -9.20 3.92
CA TYR A 128 -17.73 -8.45 5.17
C TYR A 128 -16.55 -8.84 6.05
N VAL A 129 -16.26 -10.14 6.18
CA VAL A 129 -15.06 -10.62 6.90
C VAL A 129 -13.79 -10.01 6.29
N GLY A 130 -13.65 -10.04 4.96
CA GLY A 130 -12.51 -9.42 4.28
C GLY A 130 -12.40 -7.91 4.50
N ILE A 131 -13.52 -7.18 4.50
CA ILE A 131 -13.56 -5.74 4.81
C ILE A 131 -13.08 -5.49 6.24
N TYR A 132 -13.55 -6.28 7.21
CA TYR A 132 -13.11 -6.14 8.61
C TYR A 132 -11.62 -6.45 8.78
N MET A 133 -11.12 -7.51 8.15
CA MET A 133 -9.71 -7.85 8.17
C MET A 133 -8.86 -6.71 7.61
N PHE A 134 -9.24 -6.17 6.44
CA PHE A 134 -8.58 -5.02 5.84
C PHE A 134 -8.54 -3.79 6.76
N ILE A 135 -9.67 -3.45 7.39
CA ILE A 135 -9.76 -2.32 8.33
C ILE A 135 -8.79 -2.54 9.50
N ILE A 136 -8.79 -3.73 10.11
CA ILE A 136 -7.89 -4.04 11.22
C ILE A 136 -6.42 -3.98 10.74
N GLY A 137 -6.13 -4.52 9.56
CA GLY A 137 -4.79 -4.54 8.98
C GLY A 137 -4.23 -3.14 8.75
N ILE A 138 -4.96 -2.31 7.99
CA ILE A 138 -4.52 -0.96 7.63
C ILE A 138 -4.34 -0.06 8.86
N PHE A 139 -5.22 -0.18 9.87
CA PHE A 139 -5.07 0.59 11.11
C PHE A 139 -3.94 0.06 11.99
N THR A 140 -3.75 -1.26 12.07
CA THR A 140 -2.62 -1.84 12.82
C THR A 140 -1.29 -1.40 12.24
N GLU A 141 -1.15 -1.42 10.91
CA GLU A 141 0.03 -0.91 10.20
C GLU A 141 0.24 0.58 10.51
N LEU A 142 -0.76 1.43 10.26
CA LEU A 142 -0.61 2.88 10.42
C LEU A 142 -0.35 3.29 11.88
N ILE A 143 -1.11 2.76 12.84
CA ILE A 143 -1.01 3.14 14.25
C ILE A 143 0.34 2.70 14.82
N SER A 144 0.83 1.50 14.48
CA SER A 144 2.12 1.03 14.97
C SER A 144 3.27 1.90 14.47
N GLU A 145 3.23 2.30 13.20
CA GLU A 145 4.20 3.22 12.60
C GLU A 145 4.16 4.62 13.24
N LEU A 146 2.97 5.17 13.47
CA LEU A 146 2.82 6.47 14.14
C LEU A 146 3.33 6.45 15.58
N GLN A 147 3.05 5.39 16.33
CA GLN A 147 3.59 5.19 17.68
C GLN A 147 5.12 5.18 17.68
N ARG A 148 5.72 4.43 16.73
CA ARG A 148 7.18 4.34 16.59
C ARG A 148 7.80 5.67 16.18
N LYS A 149 7.18 6.39 15.24
CA LYS A 149 7.63 7.73 14.83
C LYS A 149 7.63 8.68 16.03
N LYS A 150 6.51 8.80 16.75
CA LYS A 150 6.40 9.69 17.91
C LYS A 150 7.49 9.41 18.97
N PHE A 151 7.83 8.14 19.17
CA PHE A 151 8.91 7.75 20.07
C PHE A 151 10.29 8.23 19.58
N LYS A 152 10.57 8.05 18.28
CA LYS A 152 11.87 8.40 17.65
C LYS A 152 12.08 9.89 17.42
N ASP A 153 11.01 10.66 17.25
CA ASP A 153 11.08 12.13 17.12
C ASP A 153 11.65 12.80 18.39
N ASN A 154 11.67 12.10 19.55
CA ASN A 154 12.30 12.59 20.76
C ASN A 154 13.82 12.33 20.75
N SER A 155 14.61 13.40 20.89
CA SER A 155 16.08 13.35 20.91
C SER A 155 16.66 12.42 21.99
N VAL A 156 15.97 12.25 23.13
CA VAL A 156 16.38 11.36 24.23
C VAL A 156 16.27 9.87 23.85
N ASN A 157 15.49 9.56 22.82
CA ASN A 157 15.25 8.21 22.33
C ASN A 157 16.04 7.89 21.07
N GLN A 158 16.92 8.79 20.63
CA GLN A 158 17.81 8.53 19.50
C GLN A 158 18.61 7.26 19.77
N SER A 159 18.64 6.36 18.78
CA SER A 159 19.27 5.04 18.86
C SER A 159 18.61 4.01 19.80
N LYS A 160 17.48 4.32 20.45
CA LYS A 160 16.73 3.33 21.25
C LYS A 160 15.70 2.60 20.39
N LEU A 161 15.52 1.31 20.69
CA LEU A 161 14.47 0.50 20.06
C LEU A 161 13.12 0.81 20.71
N TYR A 162 12.08 0.95 19.88
CA TYR A 162 10.71 1.09 20.35
C TYR A 162 10.10 -0.29 20.59
N THR A 163 9.72 -0.60 21.84
CA THR A 163 9.19 -1.91 22.27
C THR A 163 7.86 -1.82 23.00
N ALA A 164 7.21 -0.65 22.99
CA ALA A 164 5.93 -0.40 23.65
C ALA A 164 4.76 -0.35 22.66
N GLY A 165 3.54 -0.12 23.15
CA GLY A 165 2.34 -0.04 22.33
C GLY A 165 2.12 -1.32 21.53
N LEU A 166 1.79 -1.20 20.24
CA LEU A 166 1.58 -2.38 19.40
C LEU A 166 2.87 -3.23 19.22
N PHE A 167 4.05 -2.61 19.34
CA PHE A 167 5.33 -3.34 19.25
C PHE A 167 5.64 -4.19 20.49
N SER A 168 4.88 -4.06 21.58
CA SER A 168 4.99 -5.00 22.71
C SER A 168 4.34 -6.36 22.41
N LEU A 169 3.46 -6.43 21.40
CA LEU A 169 2.76 -7.67 21.01
C LEU A 169 3.57 -8.50 20.02
N ALA A 170 4.25 -7.85 19.08
CA ALA A 170 5.08 -8.51 18.07
C ALA A 170 6.21 -7.61 17.58
N ARG A 171 7.36 -8.23 17.24
CA ARG A 171 8.55 -7.54 16.71
C ARG A 171 8.27 -6.77 15.41
N HIS A 172 7.38 -7.28 14.57
CA HIS A 172 6.99 -6.69 13.28
C HIS A 172 5.47 -6.60 13.15
N ILE A 173 4.81 -6.03 14.16
CA ILE A 173 3.35 -5.89 14.17
C ILE A 173 2.81 -5.10 12.97
N ASN A 174 3.60 -4.15 12.46
CA ASN A 174 3.31 -3.39 11.24
C ASN A 174 3.21 -4.30 10.00
N TYR A 175 4.10 -5.28 9.85
CA TYR A 175 4.03 -6.26 8.75
C TYR A 175 2.88 -7.24 8.92
N GLY A 176 2.54 -7.58 10.17
CA GLY A 176 1.31 -8.32 10.47
C GLY A 176 0.07 -7.57 9.99
N GLY A 177 0.00 -6.27 10.30
CA GLY A 177 -1.07 -5.39 9.81
C GLY A 177 -1.11 -5.27 8.28
N TYR A 178 0.04 -5.11 7.62
CA TYR A 178 0.13 -5.05 6.15
C TYR A 178 -0.33 -6.35 5.46
N THR A 179 -0.08 -7.50 6.07
CA THR A 179 -0.43 -8.81 5.51
C THR A 179 -1.92 -9.11 5.64
N LEU A 180 -2.57 -8.52 6.64
CA LEU A 180 -3.98 -8.72 6.97
C LEU A 180 -4.91 -7.87 6.07
#